data_AF-A0A8D8AV01-F1
#
_entry.id   AF-A0A8D8AV01-F1
#
_cell.length_a   1.000
_cell.length_b   1.000
_cell.length_c   1.000
_cell.angle_alpha   90.00
_cell.angle_beta   90.00
_cell.angle_gamma   90.00
#
_symmetry.space_group_name_H-M   'P 1'
#
loop_
_entity.id
_entity.type
_entity.pdbx_description
1 polymer ?
#
loop_
_entity_poly.entity_id
_entity_poly.type
_entity_poly.pdbx_seq_one_letter_code
_entity_poly.pdbx_strand_id
1 'polypeptide(L)'
;NPCRVSTPNKYRSLLKVSTLAASVYCGVCLYKCNESFYENIFMPMVRMVPPELAHRLAVLGLKMEVVRPSYQDPEVLRTQLLNKTLGNPVGIAAGFDKHGEAVKGLERLGFGFVEI
;
A
#
# COMPACT_ATOMS: atom_id res chain seq x y z
N ASN A 1 43.66 -9.69 -23.92
CA ASN A 1 43.56 -8.38 -23.22
C ASN A 1 42.11 -8.11 -22.84
N PRO A 2 41.67 -8.37 -21.60
CA PRO A 2 40.31 -8.06 -21.24
C PRO A 2 40.14 -6.53 -21.17
N CYS A 3 39.11 -6.03 -21.84
CA CYS A 3 38.76 -4.62 -21.90
C CYS A 3 38.68 -4.00 -20.50
N ARG A 4 39.62 -3.11 -20.17
CA ARG A 4 39.62 -2.34 -18.93
C ARG A 4 38.58 -1.23 -19.04
N VAL A 5 37.34 -1.55 -18.69
CA VAL A 5 36.22 -0.60 -18.71
C VAL A 5 36.55 0.60 -17.80
N SER A 6 36.49 1.81 -18.35
CA SER A 6 36.81 3.07 -17.67
C SER A 6 36.01 3.26 -16.38
N THR A 7 36.68 3.64 -15.28
CA THR A 7 36.10 3.82 -13.93
C THR A 7 34.82 4.67 -13.85
N PRO A 8 34.65 5.81 -14.57
CA PRO A 8 33.40 6.58 -14.56
C PRO A 8 32.18 5.81 -15.09
N ASN A 9 32.36 4.86 -16.01
CA ASN A 9 31.24 4.06 -16.52
C ASN A 9 30.78 3.01 -15.49
N LYS A 10 31.66 2.56 -14.59
CA LYS A 10 31.31 1.61 -13.53
C LYS A 10 30.39 2.21 -12.49
N TYR A 11 30.66 3.44 -12.04
CA TYR A 11 29.80 4.15 -11.07
C TYR A 11 28.44 4.50 -11.65
N ARG A 12 28.38 4.93 -12.92
CA ARG A 12 27.10 5.19 -13.61
C ARG A 12 26.27 3.91 -13.74
N SER A 13 26.89 2.77 -14.05
CA SER A 13 26.20 1.48 -14.10
C SER A 13 25.74 1.02 -12.71
N LEU A 14 26.56 1.20 -11.68
CA LEU A 14 26.21 0.86 -10.30
C LEU A 14 25.01 1.70 -9.79
N LEU A 15 25.02 3.00 -10.07
CA LEU A 15 23.92 3.88 -9.69
C LEU A 15 22.62 3.42 -10.35
N LYS A 16 22.64 3.14 -11.66
CA LYS A 16 21.45 2.64 -12.39
C LYS A 16 20.91 1.33 -11.80
N VAL A 17 21.78 0.36 -11.53
CA VAL A 17 21.37 -0.95 -11.00
C VAL A 17 20.81 -0.83 -9.59
N SER A 18 21.45 -0.03 -8.73
CA SER A 18 20.98 0.19 -7.36
C SER A 18 19.64 0.93 -7.31
N THR A 19 19.44 1.97 -8.12
CA THR A 19 18.15 2.68 -8.21
C THR A 19 17.05 1.75 -8.71
N LEU A 20 17.33 0.94 -9.73
CA LEU A 20 16.36 -0.03 -10.24
C LEU A 20 15.99 -1.06 -9.17
N ALA A 21 16.99 -1.67 -8.52
CA ALA A 21 16.78 -2.64 -7.46
C ALA A 21 15.97 -2.06 -6.30
N ALA A 22 16.30 -0.84 -5.86
CA ALA A 22 15.57 -0.15 -4.80
C ALA A 22 14.11 0.15 -5.20
N SER A 23 13.88 0.60 -6.43
CA SER A 23 12.52 0.88 -6.94
C SER A 23 11.65 -0.37 -6.99
N VAL A 24 12.20 -1.50 -7.46
CA VAL A 24 11.52 -2.78 -7.49
C VAL A 24 11.24 -3.27 -6.07
N TYR A 25 12.20 -3.17 -5.17
CA TYR A 25 12.02 -3.54 -3.77
C TYR A 25 10.92 -2.72 -3.09
N CYS A 26 10.92 -1.39 -3.26
CA CYS A 26 9.87 -0.51 -2.75
C CYS A 26 8.51 -0.90 -3.32
N GLY A 27 8.42 -1.15 -4.63
CA GLY A 27 7.19 -1.60 -5.28
C GLY A 27 6.66 -2.91 -4.71
N VAL A 28 7.53 -3.89 -4.47
CA VAL A 28 7.15 -5.17 -3.85
C VAL A 28 6.71 -4.99 -2.40
N CYS A 29 7.41 -4.18 -1.61
CA CYS A 29 7.04 -3.88 -0.22
C CYS A 29 5.69 -3.16 -0.12
N LEU A 30 5.42 -2.22 -1.02
CA LEU A 30 4.13 -1.53 -1.12
C LEU A 30 3.01 -2.48 -1.51
N TYR A 31 3.25 -3.33 -2.52
CA TYR A 31 2.26 -4.29 -3.01
C TYR A 31 1.88 -5.33 -1.95
N LYS A 32 2.87 -5.83 -1.20
CA LYS A 32 2.67 -6.81 -0.12
C LYS A 32 2.17 -6.22 1.20
N CYS A 33 2.00 -4.90 1.29
CA CYS A 33 1.63 -4.23 2.55
C CYS A 33 2.57 -4.57 3.72
N ASN A 34 3.89 -4.48 3.51
CA ASN A 34 4.84 -4.75 4.59
C ASN A 34 4.76 -3.65 5.67
N GLU A 35 4.26 -4.00 6.85
CA GLU A 35 4.01 -3.08 7.96
C GLU A 35 5.25 -2.25 8.34
N SER A 36 6.40 -2.90 8.51
CA SER A 36 7.65 -2.25 8.87
C SER A 36 8.11 -1.21 7.83
N PHE A 37 7.95 -1.51 6.54
CA PHE A 37 8.24 -0.57 5.47
C PHE A 37 7.26 0.62 5.47
N TYR A 38 5.97 0.35 5.68
CA TYR A 38 4.94 1.38 5.73
C TYR A 38 5.18 2.37 6.87
N GLU A 39 5.49 1.87 8.07
CA GLU A 39 5.71 2.71 9.25
C GLU A 39 7.01 3.51 9.19
N ASN A 40 8.11 2.88 8.80
CA ASN A 40 9.45 3.48 8.92
C ASN A 40 9.86 4.30 7.69
N ILE A 41 9.30 4.01 6.52
CA ILE A 41 9.74 4.64 5.25
C ILE A 41 8.59 5.35 4.56
N PHE A 42 7.48 4.65 4.30
CA PHE A 42 6.41 5.20 3.47
C PHE A 42 5.62 6.33 4.17
N MET A 43 5.12 6.10 5.38
CA MET A 43 4.31 7.09 6.11
C MET A 43 5.06 8.38 6.44
N PRO A 44 6.35 8.36 6.85
CA PRO A 44 7.15 9.57 6.99
C PRO A 44 7.22 10.40 5.70
N MET A 45 7.34 9.75 4.53
CA MET A 45 7.32 10.44 3.24
C MET A 45 5.94 11.01 2.91
N VAL A 46 4.86 10.26 3.14
CA VAL A 46 3.48 10.72 2.89
C VAL A 46 3.15 11.95 3.75
N ARG A 47 3.62 12.00 5.00
CA ARG A 47 3.42 13.14 5.91
C ARG A 47 4.08 14.44 5.44
N MET A 48 5.00 14.39 4.48
CA MET A 48 5.58 15.59 3.86
C MET A 48 4.69 16.19 2.77
N VAL A 49 3.67 15.45 2.31
CA VAL A 49 2.72 15.88 1.27
C VAL A 49 1.52 16.57 1.93
N PRO A 50 0.90 17.59 1.30
CA PRO A 50 -0.32 18.20 1.82
C PRO A 50 -1.40 17.14 2.10
N PRO A 51 -2.12 17.23 3.23
CA PRO A 51 -3.02 16.17 3.68
C PRO A 51 -4.15 15.88 2.68
N GLU A 52 -4.66 16.92 2.01
CA GLU A 52 -5.70 16.74 0.98
C GLU A 52 -5.18 15.97 -0.24
N LEU A 53 -3.95 16.24 -0.67
CA LEU A 53 -3.34 15.52 -1.79
C LEU A 53 -3.02 14.07 -1.39
N ALA A 54 -2.49 13.85 -0.19
CA ALA A 54 -2.24 12.51 0.34
C ALA A 54 -3.55 11.68 0.40
N HIS A 55 -4.64 12.28 0.86
CA HIS A 55 -5.95 11.63 0.88
C HIS A 55 -6.46 11.29 -0.53
N ARG A 56 -6.40 12.23 -1.49
CA ARG A 56 -6.80 11.98 -2.88
C ARG A 56 -5.98 10.85 -3.52
N LEU A 57 -4.67 10.81 -3.26
CA LEU A 57 -3.80 9.74 -3.73
C LEU A 57 -4.13 8.39 -3.09
N ALA A 58 -4.47 8.38 -1.79
CA ALA A 58 -4.90 7.16 -1.11
C ALA A 58 -6.20 6.61 -1.71
N VAL A 59 -7.22 7.46 -1.92
CA VAL A 59 -8.49 7.07 -2.57
C VAL A 59 -8.24 6.56 -3.98
N LEU A 60 -7.38 7.22 -4.76
CA LEU A 60 -7.00 6.76 -6.10
C LEU A 60 -6.29 5.39 -6.07
N GLY A 61 -5.36 5.19 -5.14
CA GLY A 61 -4.66 3.92 -4.96
C GLY A 61 -5.60 2.77 -4.60
N LEU A 62 -6.58 3.04 -3.74
CA LEU A 62 -7.63 2.09 -3.36
C LEU A 62 -8.54 1.77 -4.54
N LYS A 63 -8.96 2.78 -5.31
CA LYS A 63 -9.77 2.62 -6.53
C LYS A 63 -9.09 1.75 -7.58
N MET A 64 -7.77 1.86 -7.69
CA MET A 64 -6.95 1.08 -8.62
C MET A 64 -6.57 -0.31 -8.07
N GLU A 65 -6.94 -0.64 -6.83
CA GLU A 65 -6.69 -1.93 -6.18
C GLU A 65 -5.21 -2.37 -6.21
N VAL A 66 -4.32 -1.39 -6.09
CA VAL A 66 -2.86 -1.58 -6.24
C VAL A 66 -2.28 -2.41 -5.09
N VAL A 67 -2.95 -2.41 -3.94
CA VAL A 67 -2.48 -3.05 -2.71
C VAL A 67 -3.20 -4.37 -2.51
N ARG A 68 -2.44 -5.43 -2.21
CA ARG A 68 -3.01 -6.75 -1.88
C ARG A 68 -2.35 -7.31 -0.63
N PRO A 69 -2.93 -7.05 0.55
CA PRO A 69 -2.46 -7.71 1.75
C PRO A 69 -2.67 -9.21 1.63
N SER A 70 -1.64 -9.97 1.99
CA SER A 70 -1.68 -11.43 2.05
C SER A 70 -2.01 -11.85 3.48
N TYR A 71 -3.16 -11.42 3.98
CA TYR A 71 -3.65 -11.74 5.32
C TYR A 71 -5.06 -12.32 5.23
N GLN A 72 -5.35 -13.30 6.08
CA GLN A 72 -6.69 -13.84 6.26
C GLN A 72 -7.08 -13.66 7.72
N ASP A 73 -8.29 -13.13 7.94
CA ASP A 73 -8.79 -12.93 9.29
C ASP A 73 -8.98 -14.28 10.00
N PRO A 74 -8.54 -14.41 11.25
CA PRO A 74 -8.79 -15.61 12.04
C PRO A 74 -10.28 -15.73 12.38
N GLU A 75 -10.78 -16.97 12.44
CA GLU A 75 -12.21 -17.24 12.67
C GLU A 75 -12.76 -16.63 13.98
N VAL A 76 -11.90 -16.43 14.98
CA VAL A 76 -12.26 -15.80 16.26
C VAL A 76 -12.76 -14.36 16.11
N LEU A 77 -12.38 -13.66 15.04
CA LEU A 77 -12.84 -12.29 14.77
C LEU A 77 -14.18 -12.25 14.05
N ARG A 78 -14.69 -13.40 13.57
CA ARG A 78 -15.94 -13.47 12.84
C ARG A 78 -17.10 -12.97 13.69
N THR A 79 -17.80 -11.93 13.22
CA THR A 79 -18.80 -11.22 14.01
C THR A 79 -20.13 -11.16 13.27
N GLN A 80 -21.25 -11.23 13.99
CA GLN A 80 -22.59 -11.01 13.42
C GLN A 80 -23.05 -9.58 13.71
N LEU A 81 -23.42 -8.85 12.65
CA LEU A 81 -23.92 -7.48 12.73
C LEU A 81 -25.12 -7.33 11.79
N LEU A 82 -26.27 -6.88 12.31
CA LEU A 82 -27.49 -6.62 11.51
C LEU A 82 -27.87 -7.77 10.55
N ASN A 83 -27.89 -9.01 11.07
CA ASN A 83 -28.13 -10.25 10.31
C ASN A 83 -27.12 -10.55 9.20
N LYS A 84 -25.98 -9.85 9.16
CA LYS A 84 -24.85 -10.14 8.27
C LYS A 84 -23.70 -10.73 9.08
N THR A 85 -22.95 -11.63 8.43
CA THR A 85 -21.73 -12.19 9.01
C THR A 85 -20.53 -11.46 8.42
N LEU A 86 -19.73 -10.83 9.27
CA LEU A 86 -18.51 -10.12 8.93
C LEU A 86 -17.30 -11.02 9.21
N GLY A 87 -16.27 -10.95 8.38
CA GLY A 87 -15.01 -11.68 8.59
C GLY A 87 -14.24 -11.21 9.82
N ASN A 88 -14.31 -9.91 10.09
CA ASN A 88 -13.74 -9.24 11.26
C ASN A 88 -14.62 -8.05 11.67
N PRO A 89 -14.50 -7.52 12.90
CA PRO A 89 -15.33 -6.40 13.37
C PRO A 89 -14.75 -5.01 13.03
N VAL A 90 -13.66 -4.94 12.24
CA VAL A 90 -12.97 -3.69 11.92
C VAL A 90 -13.57 -3.09 10.64
N GLY A 91 -13.96 -1.82 10.71
CA GLY A 91 -14.54 -1.12 9.56
C GLY A 91 -14.00 0.30 9.38
N ILE A 92 -14.26 0.86 8.21
CA ILE A 92 -13.97 2.26 7.89
C ILE A 92 -15.22 3.10 8.17
N ALA A 93 -15.04 4.17 8.94
CA ALA A 93 -16.09 5.12 9.27
C ALA A 93 -16.45 6.02 8.06
N ALA A 94 -17.67 6.57 8.10
CA ALA A 94 -18.16 7.51 7.11
C ALA A 94 -17.24 8.73 6.94
N GLY A 95 -17.32 9.33 5.76
CA GLY A 95 -16.56 10.54 5.43
C GLY A 95 -15.11 10.29 4.96
N PHE A 96 -14.62 9.05 5.01
CA PHE A 96 -13.38 8.66 4.32
C PHE A 96 -13.58 8.61 2.80
N ASP A 97 -14.61 7.92 2.32
CA ASP A 97 -14.93 7.79 0.89
C ASP A 97 -16.31 8.37 0.59
N LYS A 98 -16.40 9.70 0.50
CA LYS A 98 -17.65 10.43 0.27
C LYS A 98 -18.38 10.07 -1.03
N HIS A 99 -17.68 9.46 -1.97
CA HIS A 99 -18.20 9.14 -3.30
C HIS A 99 -18.35 7.64 -3.54
N GLY A 100 -17.98 6.80 -2.56
CA GLY A 100 -18.03 5.34 -2.68
C GLY A 100 -17.10 4.77 -3.77
N GLU A 101 -16.05 5.50 -4.16
CA GLU A 101 -15.16 5.12 -5.27
C GLU A 101 -14.11 4.07 -4.88
N ALA A 102 -13.83 3.93 -3.59
CA ALA A 102 -12.75 3.12 -3.02
C ALA A 102 -13.24 1.92 -2.21
N VAL A 103 -14.56 1.69 -2.10
CA VAL A 103 -15.17 0.61 -1.30
C VAL A 103 -14.53 -0.75 -1.58
N LYS A 104 -14.40 -1.15 -2.86
CA LYS A 104 -13.78 -2.43 -3.24
C LYS A 104 -12.31 -2.52 -2.83
N GLY A 105 -11.60 -1.41 -2.89
CA GLY A 105 -10.21 -1.33 -2.45
C GLY A 105 -10.09 -1.52 -0.94
N LEU A 106 -10.98 -0.89 -0.17
CA LEU A 106 -11.05 -1.02 1.29
C LEU A 106 -11.43 -2.43 1.74
N GLU A 107 -12.43 -3.04 1.10
CA GLU A 107 -12.78 -4.45 1.37
C GLU A 107 -11.59 -5.38 1.07
N ARG A 108 -10.87 -5.14 -0.03
CA ARG A 108 -9.66 -5.90 -0.39
C ARG A 108 -8.48 -5.66 0.54
N LEU A 109 -8.42 -4.52 1.23
CA LEU A 109 -7.43 -4.29 2.28
C LEU A 109 -7.70 -5.12 3.54
N GLY A 110 -8.90 -5.69 3.67
CA GLY A 110 -9.29 -6.54 4.81
C GLY A 110 -10.28 -5.89 5.77
N PHE A 111 -10.89 -4.74 5.44
CA PHE A 111 -11.95 -4.19 6.29
C PHE A 111 -13.22 -5.04 6.18
N GLY A 112 -13.81 -5.38 7.33
CA GLY A 112 -15.04 -6.17 7.42
C GLY A 112 -16.29 -5.43 6.96
N PHE A 113 -16.30 -4.09 7.05
CA PHE A 113 -17.35 -3.24 6.50
C PHE A 113 -16.84 -1.81 6.22
N VAL A 114 -17.53 -1.10 5.33
CA VAL A 114 -17.24 0.30 4.96
C VAL A 114 -18.54 1.09 5.07
N GLU A 115 -18.51 2.17 5.83
CA GLU A 115 -19.60 3.14 5.91
C GLU A 115 -19.33 4.28 4.93
N ILE A 116 -20.32 4.58 4.08
CA ILE A 116 -20.25 5.66 3.07
C ILE A 116 -21.00 6.88 3.60
#